data_AF-A0A290ZBI8-F1
#
_entry.id   AF-A0A290ZBI8-F1
#
_cell.length_a   1.000
_cell.length_b   1.000
_cell.length_c   1.000
_cell.angle_alpha   90.00
_cell.angle_beta   90.00
_cell.angle_gamma   90.00
#
_symmetry.space_group_name_H-M   'P 1'
#
loop_
_entity.id
_entity.type
_entity.pdbx_description
1 polymer ?
#
loop_
_entity_poly.entity_id
_entity_poly.type
_entity_poly.pdbx_seq_one_letter_code
_entity_poly.pdbx_strand_id
1 'polypeptide(L)'
;MRHPRADHSPRGLHTHRARTERQGDARPGALHGRSTALVELEAWYGDDQEDAVPVRTAAELDAVLDEVSAMRGRVIVHLKVARPPSLDVRRMILNVGLNGDAGLGSLFYRSPSGAWYSQGAAANPSVTELLYYYMNSDTEYPLDCEIPIDAVRRAAHEYLGAVDRRPSAPGWQVF
;
A
#
# COMPACT_ATOMS: atom_id res chain seq x y z
N MET A 1 3.15 -31.79 -49.83
CA MET A 1 4.51 -32.25 -50.20
C MET A 1 5.16 -31.20 -51.10
N ARG A 2 6.50 -31.08 -51.10
CA ARG A 2 7.41 -30.47 -52.13
C ARG A 2 7.00 -29.16 -52.86
N HIS A 3 7.84 -28.12 -52.77
CA HIS A 3 7.95 -27.03 -53.77
C HIS A 3 8.61 -27.54 -55.08
N PRO A 4 8.40 -26.86 -56.24
CA PRO A 4 9.27 -25.74 -56.68
C PRO A 4 8.46 -24.48 -57.10
N ARG A 5 8.97 -23.26 -57.37
CA ARG A 5 10.29 -22.67 -57.69
C ARG A 5 10.69 -22.57 -59.19
N ALA A 6 10.34 -21.46 -59.82
CA ALA A 6 11.05 -20.72 -60.89
C ALA A 6 10.43 -19.30 -60.89
N ASP A 7 11.09 -18.14 -60.79
CA ASP A 7 12.44 -17.65 -61.14
C ASP A 7 12.66 -17.34 -62.63
N HIS A 8 12.54 -16.04 -62.94
CA HIS A 8 13.24 -15.38 -64.06
C HIS A 8 13.53 -13.90 -63.71
N SER A 9 14.72 -13.64 -63.18
CA SER A 9 15.45 -12.40 -63.49
C SER A 9 16.30 -12.62 -64.76
N PRO A 10 16.67 -11.57 -65.53
CA PRO A 10 18.02 -11.02 -65.33
C PRO A 10 18.24 -9.53 -65.69
N ARG A 11 19.29 -8.92 -65.09
CA ARG A 11 20.17 -7.84 -65.61
C ARG A 11 19.51 -6.54 -66.16
N GLY A 12 19.75 -5.33 -65.65
CA GLY A 12 20.66 -4.84 -64.59
C GLY A 12 21.91 -4.12 -65.11
N LEU A 13 22.35 -3.05 -64.43
CA LEU A 13 23.65 -2.38 -64.63
C LEU A 13 24.03 -1.53 -63.38
N HIS A 14 25.33 -1.42 -63.10
CA HIS A 14 25.93 -0.60 -62.03
C HIS A 14 26.23 0.84 -62.56
N THR A 15 26.75 1.86 -61.86
CA THR A 15 27.81 1.95 -60.81
C THR A 15 27.84 3.31 -60.06
N HIS A 16 28.27 3.33 -58.77
CA HIS A 16 28.88 4.45 -57.99
C HIS A 16 28.14 5.83 -57.88
N ARG A 17 28.24 6.71 -56.85
CA ARG A 17 29.02 6.92 -55.58
C ARG A 17 28.16 7.87 -54.67
N ALA A 18 28.45 8.29 -53.42
CA ALA A 18 29.57 8.09 -52.47
C ALA A 18 29.11 7.32 -51.19
N ARG A 19 29.15 7.65 -49.86
CA ARG A 19 29.55 8.73 -48.91
C ARG A 19 28.73 10.04 -48.87
N THR A 20 28.44 10.66 -47.71
CA THR A 20 29.25 10.78 -46.44
C THR A 20 28.41 10.68 -45.11
N GLU A 21 29.09 10.74 -43.94
CA GLU A 21 28.65 10.86 -42.50
C GLU A 21 27.19 10.52 -42.06
N ARG A 22 26.95 9.67 -41.05
CA ARG A 22 27.25 9.77 -39.58
C ARG A 22 26.51 10.90 -38.82
N GLN A 23 25.34 10.59 -38.29
CA GLN A 23 24.90 10.85 -36.90
C GLN A 23 23.72 9.88 -36.66
N GLY A 24 23.51 9.20 -35.53
CA GLY A 24 24.15 9.36 -34.23
C GLY A 24 23.17 9.88 -33.17
N ASP A 25 21.94 9.36 -33.15
CA ASP A 25 20.93 9.71 -32.14
C ASP A 25 20.22 8.44 -31.63
N ALA A 26 20.64 7.98 -30.45
CA ALA A 26 20.00 6.89 -29.75
C ALA A 26 18.85 7.47 -28.93
N ARG A 27 17.60 7.27 -29.38
CA ARG A 27 16.41 7.74 -28.65
C ARG A 27 16.51 7.28 -27.19
N PRO A 28 16.62 8.20 -26.21
CA PRO A 28 16.85 7.82 -24.84
C PRO A 28 15.67 7.00 -24.34
N GLY A 29 15.97 5.91 -23.62
CA GLY A 29 14.94 5.11 -22.98
C GLY A 29 14.07 6.02 -22.11
N ALA A 30 12.75 5.86 -22.19
CA ALA A 30 11.80 6.61 -21.38
C ALA A 30 11.95 6.20 -19.91
N LEU A 31 12.94 6.79 -19.24
CA LEU A 31 13.12 6.81 -17.80
C LEU A 31 11.83 7.36 -17.20
N HIS A 32 10.92 6.45 -16.89
CA HIS A 32 9.89 6.67 -15.89
C HIS A 32 10.60 6.75 -14.55
N GLY A 33 11.28 7.89 -14.33
CA GLY A 33 11.52 8.39 -12.99
C GLY A 33 10.14 8.43 -12.34
N ARG A 34 9.91 7.47 -11.44
CA ARG A 34 8.68 7.42 -10.66
C ARG A 34 8.74 8.66 -9.77
N SER A 35 8.16 9.77 -10.25
CA SER A 35 7.69 10.82 -9.37
C SER A 35 6.81 10.12 -8.36
N THR A 36 7.30 10.00 -7.12
CA THR A 36 6.52 9.49 -6.01
C THR A 36 5.40 10.50 -5.79
N ALA A 37 4.28 10.27 -6.46
CA ALA A 37 3.06 11.03 -6.22
C ALA A 37 2.74 10.83 -4.74
N LEU A 38 2.87 11.90 -3.95
CA LEU A 38 2.56 11.90 -2.53
C LEU A 38 1.12 11.42 -2.38
N VAL A 39 0.95 10.25 -1.79
CA VAL A 39 -0.36 9.64 -1.61
C VAL A 39 -1.01 10.31 -0.43
N GLU A 40 -2.04 11.10 -0.72
CA GLU A 40 -2.92 11.67 0.29
C GLU A 40 -3.83 10.56 0.84
N LEU A 41 -3.69 10.29 2.13
CA LEU A 41 -4.56 9.41 2.88
C LEU A 41 -5.69 10.19 3.55
N GLU A 42 -6.82 9.52 3.75
CA GLU A 42 -7.89 9.90 4.66
C GLU A 42 -7.81 9.02 5.90
N ALA A 43 -7.76 9.62 7.08
CA ALA A 43 -7.91 8.94 8.36
C ALA A 43 -9.31 9.18 8.93
N TRP A 44 -9.95 8.08 9.34
CA TRP A 44 -11.25 8.04 10.02
C TRP A 44 -11.06 7.26 11.34
N TYR A 45 -11.63 7.73 12.45
CA TYR A 45 -11.48 7.08 13.77
C TYR A 45 -12.55 7.50 14.79
N GLY A 46 -12.94 8.78 14.83
CA GLY A 46 -14.00 9.28 15.70
C GLY A 46 -15.39 8.90 15.20
N ASP A 47 -16.38 8.82 16.09
CA ASP A 47 -17.76 8.51 15.76
C ASP A 47 -18.60 9.74 15.41
N ASP A 48 -18.13 10.93 15.78
CA ASP A 48 -18.67 12.26 15.46
C ASP A 48 -18.01 12.92 14.24
N GLN A 49 -17.06 12.25 13.58
CA GLN A 49 -16.33 12.79 12.42
C GLN A 49 -17.21 12.93 11.18
N GLU A 50 -17.60 14.16 10.86
CA GLU A 50 -18.29 14.52 9.60
C GLU A 50 -17.36 14.40 8.37
N ASP A 51 -16.07 14.77 8.54
CA ASP A 51 -15.02 14.78 7.51
C ASP A 51 -13.79 13.96 7.94
N ALA A 52 -13.06 13.42 6.96
CA ALA A 52 -11.80 12.73 7.19
C ALA A 52 -10.67 13.69 7.64
N VAL A 53 -9.78 13.23 8.51
CA VAL A 53 -8.50 13.92 8.75
C VAL A 53 -7.54 13.58 7.61
N PRO A 54 -7.06 14.57 6.81
CA PRO A 54 -6.21 14.28 5.67
C PRO A 54 -4.73 14.18 6.06
N VAL A 55 -4.06 13.14 5.60
CA VAL A 55 -2.67 12.82 5.95
C VAL A 55 -1.82 12.76 4.67
N ARG A 56 -0.77 13.59 4.60
CA ARG A 56 0.12 13.72 3.41
C ARG A 56 1.60 13.57 3.75
N THR A 57 1.93 13.62 5.04
CA THR A 57 3.28 13.62 5.59
C THR A 57 3.36 12.71 6.82
N ALA A 58 4.57 12.28 7.15
CA ALA A 58 4.85 11.52 8.37
C ALA A 58 4.36 12.24 9.64
N ALA A 59 4.51 13.57 9.71
CA ALA A 59 4.10 14.35 10.89
C ALA A 59 2.58 14.44 11.06
N GLU A 60 1.80 14.56 9.96
CA GLU A 60 0.33 14.47 10.02
C GLU A 60 -0.13 13.07 10.44
N LEU A 61 0.56 12.01 9.96
CA LEU A 61 0.27 10.64 10.37
C LEU A 61 0.57 10.42 11.86
N ASP A 62 1.74 10.83 12.34
CA ASP A 62 2.12 10.68 13.74
C ASP A 62 1.17 11.47 14.66
N ALA A 63 0.70 12.66 14.27
CA ALA A 63 -0.29 13.41 15.04
C ALA A 63 -1.63 12.67 15.20
N VAL A 64 -2.16 12.08 14.11
CA VAL A 64 -3.37 11.24 14.17
C VAL A 64 -3.16 10.00 15.04
N LEU A 65 -2.01 9.33 14.91
CA LEU A 65 -1.69 8.14 15.71
C LEU A 65 -1.47 8.50 17.19
N ASP A 66 -0.95 9.68 17.51
CA ASP A 66 -0.81 10.19 18.88
C ASP A 66 -2.15 10.54 19.52
N GLU A 67 -3.02 11.25 18.78
CA GLU A 67 -4.37 11.62 19.24
C GLU A 67 -5.19 10.36 19.58
N VAL A 68 -5.17 9.36 18.70
CA VAL A 68 -5.92 8.11 18.92
C VAL A 68 -5.23 7.19 19.93
N SER A 69 -3.90 7.27 20.10
CA SER A 69 -3.21 6.58 21.21
C SER A 69 -3.51 7.22 22.58
N ALA A 70 -3.98 8.47 22.63
CA ALA A 70 -4.44 9.13 23.85
C ALA A 70 -5.93 8.87 24.16
N MET A 71 -6.68 8.21 23.26
CA MET A 71 -8.03 7.74 23.52
C MET A 71 -8.02 6.49 24.42
N ARG A 72 -9.11 6.27 25.14
CA ARG A 72 -9.22 5.12 26.07
C ARG A 72 -9.58 3.83 25.34
N GLY A 73 -8.89 2.76 25.72
CA GLY A 73 -9.16 1.41 25.23
C GLY A 73 -8.54 1.14 23.85
N ARG A 74 -9.29 0.47 22.99
CA ARG A 74 -8.83 -0.04 21.68
C ARG A 74 -9.60 0.64 20.56
N VAL A 75 -8.93 1.47 19.77
CA VAL A 75 -9.56 2.29 18.71
C VAL A 75 -8.88 2.06 17.37
N ILE A 76 -9.65 2.06 16.28
CA ILE A 76 -9.14 1.87 14.91
C ILE A 76 -8.99 3.22 14.21
N VAL A 77 -7.79 3.50 13.67
CA VAL A 77 -7.60 4.48 12.59
C VAL A 77 -7.73 3.77 11.26
N HIS A 78 -8.74 4.12 10.48
CA HIS A 78 -9.04 3.51 9.19
C HIS A 78 -8.48 4.38 8.04
N LEU A 79 -7.36 3.94 7.45
CA LEU A 79 -6.60 4.68 6.44
C LEU A 79 -7.00 4.26 5.02
N LYS A 80 -7.63 5.19 4.28
CA LYS A 80 -7.96 5.07 2.84
C LYS A 80 -7.06 5.98 2.01
N VAL A 81 -6.92 5.70 0.70
CA VAL A 81 -6.41 6.69 -0.25
C VAL A 81 -7.54 7.66 -0.63
N ALA A 82 -7.32 8.96 -0.45
CA ALA A 82 -8.35 9.99 -0.68
C ALA A 82 -8.82 10.04 -2.16
N ARG A 83 -7.85 9.98 -3.08
CA ARG A 83 -8.07 10.10 -4.52
C ARG A 83 -7.48 8.88 -5.25
N PRO A 84 -8.11 7.69 -5.12
CA PRO A 84 -7.54 6.44 -5.60
C PRO A 84 -7.58 6.38 -7.14
N PRO A 85 -6.45 6.14 -7.83
CA PRO A 85 -6.38 6.16 -9.30
C PRO A 85 -7.02 4.93 -9.97
N SER A 86 -7.44 3.91 -9.21
CA SER A 86 -8.14 2.73 -9.70
C SER A 86 -9.10 2.17 -8.65
N LEU A 87 -10.00 1.28 -9.08
CA LEU A 87 -10.88 0.53 -8.16
C LEU A 87 -10.09 -0.42 -7.25
N ASP A 88 -8.91 -0.86 -7.67
CA ASP A 88 -8.03 -1.72 -6.88
C ASP A 88 -7.37 -0.95 -5.74
N VAL A 89 -6.88 0.27 -5.99
CA VAL A 89 -6.37 1.16 -4.94
C VAL A 89 -7.51 1.66 -4.04
N ARG A 90 -8.73 1.85 -4.56
CA ARG A 90 -9.92 2.14 -3.74
C ARG A 90 -10.28 1.00 -2.77
N ARG A 91 -9.82 -0.23 -3.04
CA ARG A 91 -10.01 -1.41 -2.17
C ARG A 91 -8.82 -1.66 -1.24
N MET A 92 -7.72 -0.92 -1.39
CA MET A 92 -6.59 -0.93 -0.47
C MET A 92 -6.92 -0.11 0.77
N ILE A 93 -6.84 -0.76 1.93
CA ILE A 93 -7.21 -0.23 3.25
C ILE A 93 -6.19 -0.73 4.25
N LEU A 94 -5.75 0.15 5.14
CA LEU A 94 -5.07 -0.23 6.39
C LEU A 94 -5.89 0.25 7.57
N ASN A 95 -6.47 -0.67 8.33
CA ASN A 95 -6.91 -0.42 9.70
C ASN A 95 -5.67 -0.48 10.60
N VAL A 96 -5.51 0.54 11.43
CA VAL A 96 -4.46 0.67 12.43
C VAL A 96 -5.12 0.70 13.80
N GLY A 97 -5.20 -0.45 14.46
CA GLY A 97 -5.71 -0.55 15.82
C GLY A 97 -4.66 -0.07 16.82
N LEU A 98 -5.04 0.81 17.74
CA LEU A 98 -4.17 1.36 18.78
C LEU A 98 -4.74 1.05 20.16
N ASN A 99 -3.84 0.72 21.10
CA ASN A 99 -4.11 0.45 22.51
C ASN A 99 -3.03 1.14 23.35
N GLY A 100 -3.13 2.47 23.45
CA GLY A 100 -2.09 3.32 24.03
C GLY A 100 -1.80 2.98 25.50
N ASP A 101 -2.84 2.72 26.30
CA ASP A 101 -2.75 2.31 27.71
C ASP A 101 -1.89 1.04 27.90
N ALA A 102 -1.81 0.16 26.90
CA ALA A 102 -1.02 -1.08 26.95
C ALA A 102 0.32 -1.01 26.18
N GLY A 103 0.57 0.04 25.40
CA GLY A 103 1.71 0.10 24.46
C GLY A 103 1.61 -0.89 23.31
N LEU A 104 0.38 -1.33 22.98
CA LEU A 104 0.09 -2.33 21.94
C LEU A 104 -0.77 -1.75 20.82
N GLY A 105 -0.96 -2.53 19.77
CA GLY A 105 -1.97 -2.28 18.76
C GLY A 105 -2.04 -3.43 17.76
N SER A 106 -2.87 -3.28 16.73
CA SER A 106 -3.10 -4.29 15.69
C SER A 106 -3.07 -3.65 14.30
N LEU A 107 -2.91 -4.47 13.27
CA LEU A 107 -3.06 -4.05 11.89
C LEU A 107 -4.05 -4.99 11.19
N PHE A 108 -4.91 -4.42 10.36
CA PHE A 108 -5.64 -5.20 9.35
C PHE A 108 -5.43 -4.53 8.00
N TYR A 109 -4.77 -5.24 7.08
CA TYR A 109 -4.53 -4.79 5.71
C TYR A 109 -5.41 -5.56 4.75
N ARG A 110 -6.09 -4.85 3.85
CA ARG A 110 -6.91 -5.42 2.79
C ARG A 110 -6.47 -4.90 1.43
N SER A 111 -6.53 -5.77 0.43
CA SER A 111 -6.30 -5.45 -0.98
C SER A 111 -7.18 -6.33 -1.88
N PRO A 112 -7.13 -6.17 -3.22
CA PRO A 112 -7.81 -7.10 -4.13
C PRO A 112 -7.33 -8.56 -4.07
N SER A 113 -6.14 -8.83 -3.49
CA SER A 113 -5.58 -10.19 -3.38
C SER A 113 -5.85 -10.89 -2.05
N GLY A 114 -6.52 -10.23 -1.09
CA GLY A 114 -6.89 -10.83 0.20
C GLY A 114 -7.02 -9.81 1.33
N ALA A 115 -7.18 -10.32 2.53
CA ALA A 115 -7.15 -9.55 3.77
C ALA A 115 -6.32 -10.30 4.82
N TRP A 116 -5.64 -9.55 5.69
CA TRP A 116 -4.71 -10.09 6.67
C TRP A 116 -4.70 -9.26 7.94
N TYR A 117 -4.65 -9.93 9.09
CA TYR A 117 -4.29 -9.32 10.37
C TYR A 117 -2.78 -9.40 10.60
N SER A 118 -2.27 -8.51 11.45
CA SER A 118 -0.97 -8.70 12.09
C SER A 118 -0.90 -10.03 12.83
N GLN A 119 0.28 -10.64 12.83
CA GLN A 119 0.65 -11.74 13.72
C GLN A 119 1.55 -11.18 14.81
N GLY A 120 1.07 -11.23 16.05
CA GLY A 120 1.82 -10.88 17.25
C GLY A 120 2.22 -12.10 18.07
N ALA A 121 2.39 -11.89 19.37
CA ALA A 121 2.45 -12.98 20.33
C ALA A 121 1.03 -13.48 20.64
N ALA A 122 0.91 -14.72 21.12
CA ALA A 122 -0.36 -15.20 21.67
C ALA A 122 -0.83 -14.28 22.81
N ALA A 123 -2.13 -14.01 22.88
CA ALA A 123 -2.73 -13.22 23.96
C ALA A 123 -2.38 -13.77 25.35
N ASN A 124 -2.46 -12.87 26.34
CA ASN A 124 -2.66 -13.28 27.73
C ASN A 124 -3.89 -14.23 27.81
N PRO A 125 -3.76 -15.47 28.32
CA PRO A 125 -4.87 -16.44 28.39
C PRO A 125 -6.11 -15.99 29.16
N SER A 126 -6.07 -14.88 29.91
CA SER A 126 -7.26 -14.27 30.51
C SER A 126 -8.07 -13.38 29.56
N VAL A 127 -7.61 -13.18 28.33
CA VAL A 127 -8.30 -12.41 27.28
C VAL A 127 -8.98 -13.40 26.34
N THR A 128 -10.31 -13.54 26.48
CA THR A 128 -11.13 -14.47 25.68
C THR A 128 -11.67 -13.86 24.39
N GLU A 129 -11.63 -12.53 24.29
CA GLU A 129 -12.18 -11.73 23.19
C GLU A 129 -11.31 -10.48 23.03
N LEU A 130 -11.10 -10.01 21.80
CA LEU A 130 -10.30 -8.82 21.50
C LEU A 130 -11.09 -7.87 20.60
N LEU A 131 -11.77 -6.90 21.22
CA LEU A 131 -12.55 -5.89 20.53
C LEU A 131 -11.72 -4.62 20.27
N TYR A 132 -11.86 -4.09 19.05
CA TYR A 132 -11.35 -2.79 18.62
C TYR A 132 -12.54 -1.94 18.12
N TYR A 133 -12.72 -0.75 18.69
CA TYR A 133 -13.85 0.14 18.42
C TYR A 133 -13.59 1.02 17.19
N TYR A 134 -14.65 1.24 16.39
CA TYR A 134 -14.66 2.13 15.23
C TYR A 134 -16.09 2.64 14.94
N MET A 135 -16.29 3.97 14.92
CA MET A 135 -17.54 4.62 14.53
C MET A 135 -18.82 3.96 15.11
N ASN A 136 -18.92 3.86 16.44
CA ASN A 136 -20.02 3.20 17.16
C ASN A 136 -20.22 1.69 16.88
N SER A 137 -19.21 1.00 16.37
CA SER A 137 -19.16 -0.48 16.31
C SER A 137 -17.90 -1.01 16.99
N ASP A 138 -18.07 -1.96 17.90
CA ASP A 138 -16.98 -2.89 18.24
C ASP A 138 -16.68 -3.80 17.04
N THR A 139 -15.43 -4.19 16.87
CA THR A 139 -14.95 -5.11 15.83
C THR A 139 -14.05 -6.16 16.48
N GLU A 140 -14.38 -7.44 16.31
CA GLU A 140 -13.56 -8.55 16.81
C GLU A 140 -12.27 -8.71 15.97
N TYR A 141 -11.15 -8.94 16.65
CA TYR A 141 -9.84 -9.20 16.08
C TYR A 141 -9.27 -10.52 16.64
N PRO A 142 -8.40 -11.25 15.91
CA PRO A 142 -7.76 -12.46 16.43
C PRO A 142 -6.92 -12.15 17.68
N LEU A 143 -7.06 -12.99 18.72
CA LEU A 143 -6.41 -12.78 20.02
C LEU A 143 -4.89 -12.62 19.91
N ASP A 144 -4.25 -13.30 18.96
CA ASP A 144 -2.82 -13.28 18.71
C ASP A 144 -2.37 -12.19 17.71
N CYS A 145 -3.22 -11.18 17.42
CA CYS A 145 -2.87 -10.12 16.47
C CYS A 145 -2.12 -8.93 17.09
N GLU A 146 -2.10 -8.76 18.41
CA GLU A 146 -1.52 -7.56 19.04
C GLU A 146 0.02 -7.55 18.99
N ILE A 147 0.58 -6.46 18.49
CA ILE A 147 2.02 -6.20 18.36
C ILE A 147 2.41 -4.94 19.16
N PRO A 148 3.69 -4.72 19.50
CA PRO A 148 4.15 -3.48 20.11
C PRO A 148 3.81 -2.27 19.24
N ILE A 149 3.32 -1.17 19.85
CA ILE A 149 2.79 -0.02 19.13
C ILE A 149 3.80 0.62 18.15
N ASP A 150 5.11 0.58 18.44
CA ASP A 150 6.15 1.03 17.51
C ASP A 150 6.15 0.27 16.17
N ALA A 151 5.78 -1.02 16.17
CA ALA A 151 5.64 -1.80 14.94
C ALA A 151 4.38 -1.41 14.16
N VAL A 152 3.28 -1.11 14.87
CA VAL A 152 2.03 -0.57 14.29
C VAL A 152 2.33 0.75 13.56
N ARG A 153 3.01 1.68 14.24
CA ARG A 153 3.37 2.98 13.66
C ARG A 153 4.30 2.86 12.45
N ARG A 154 5.36 2.05 12.53
CA ARG A 154 6.25 1.80 11.37
C ARG A 154 5.49 1.26 10.16
N ALA A 155 4.56 0.32 10.36
CA ALA A 155 3.74 -0.22 9.28
C ALA A 155 2.79 0.83 8.66
N ALA A 156 2.24 1.74 9.46
CA ALA A 156 1.44 2.87 8.95
C ALA A 156 2.29 3.85 8.12
N HIS A 157 3.51 4.16 8.54
CA HIS A 157 4.47 4.97 7.77
C HIS A 157 4.90 4.27 6.46
N GLU A 158 5.12 2.95 6.48
CA GLU A 158 5.36 2.16 5.26
C GLU A 158 4.18 2.24 4.28
N TYR A 159 2.94 2.16 4.77
CA TYR A 159 1.73 2.27 3.95
C TYR A 159 1.56 3.67 3.35
N LEU A 160 1.80 4.75 4.12
CA LEU A 160 1.80 6.13 3.60
C LEU A 160 2.82 6.31 2.45
N GLY A 161 3.99 5.67 2.55
CA GLY A 161 4.98 5.68 1.47
C GLY A 161 4.69 4.75 0.29
N ALA A 162 3.82 3.74 0.46
CA ALA A 162 3.68 2.61 -0.46
C ALA A 162 2.33 1.88 -0.38
N VAL A 163 1.20 2.57 -0.54
CA VAL A 163 -0.16 1.97 -0.50
C VAL A 163 -0.39 0.81 -1.47
N ASP A 164 0.44 0.69 -2.53
CA ASP A 164 0.40 -0.41 -3.49
C ASP A 164 0.88 -1.76 -2.92
N ARG A 165 1.38 -1.77 -1.68
CA ARG A 165 1.95 -2.94 -0.99
C ARG A 165 1.46 -3.02 0.46
N ARG A 166 1.36 -4.26 0.96
CA ARG A 166 1.23 -4.54 2.38
C ARG A 166 2.55 -4.17 3.10
N PRO A 167 2.53 -3.56 4.30
CA PRO A 167 3.73 -3.30 5.08
C PRO A 167 4.57 -4.57 5.33
N SER A 168 5.89 -4.39 5.35
CA SER A 168 6.88 -5.48 5.33
C SER A 168 7.03 -6.20 6.67
N ALA A 169 6.74 -5.51 7.77
CA ALA A 169 6.56 -6.04 9.11
C ALA A 169 5.15 -5.63 9.62
N PRO A 170 4.54 -6.34 10.58
CA PRO A 170 4.98 -7.57 11.26
C PRO A 170 4.86 -8.84 10.37
N GLY A 171 4.88 -10.02 10.97
CA GLY A 171 4.30 -11.21 10.34
C GLY A 171 2.79 -11.01 10.13
N TRP A 172 2.20 -11.75 9.18
CA TRP A 172 0.79 -11.56 8.79
C TRP A 172 0.07 -12.91 8.72
N GLN A 173 -1.11 -12.98 9.32
CA GLN A 173 -2.05 -14.11 9.20
C GLN A 173 -3.21 -13.75 8.28
N VAL A 174 -3.84 -14.75 7.68
CA VAL A 174 -4.98 -14.58 6.74
C VAL A 174 -6.26 -14.33 7.54
N PHE A 175 -7.12 -13.43 7.02
CA PHE A 175 -8.52 -13.29 7.44
C PHE A 175 -9.37 -14.38 6.78
#